data_AF-A0A3B1BLY4-F1
#
_entry.id   AF-A0A3B1BLY4-F1
#
_cell.length_a   1.000
_cell.length_b   1.000
_cell.length_c   1.000
_cell.angle_alpha   90.00
_cell.angle_beta   90.00
_cell.angle_gamma   90.00
#
_symmetry.space_group_name_H-M   'P 1'
#
loop_
_entity.id
_entity.type
_entity.pdbx_description
1 polymer ?
#
loop_
_entity_poly.entity_id
_entity_poly.type
_entity_poly.pdbx_seq_one_letter_code
_entity_poly.pdbx_strand_id
1 'polypeptide(L)'
;MHNTGTGDMNAEKTRAQHYTAAMFAALLLCFVQINTLQAGPREQARRIHDRLAGVPPSNTVLDQMTTYVAVGQITEAANIAMTNRNFYNLTLKNFITPWTNEDQTVFAALNDYTATVIGIIRDERDFREILSADILYIGASNLGLPAYSVSNNNQYEAMEIQGLDLSDPAVLVRTTQSAVTGLPAAATAGVITTRAAARAFFIDGTNRAMFRFTLLNQLCVDLQEIKDNTRATDRIRQDVSRSPGGDSRIYINRCSGCHTGMDPMTQAYAYYDFEYNDNPDNGRMVYNTSNDPETGSRVQAKYLQNATVFPYGFITPDEHWNNYWREGPNSVRGWDSSLPGSGNGAKSMGQELAQSDAFASCQVKKVFRAVCLREPDGNQISRLSSNFKSSGYKLKTVFADAVADCMGN
;
A
#
# COMPACT_ATOMS: atom_id res chain seq x y z
N MET A 1 -38.08 89.02 21.23
CA MET A 1 -37.37 88.58 22.45
C MET A 1 -37.88 87.20 22.82
N HIS A 2 -36.94 86.25 23.02
CA HIS A 2 -37.02 84.99 23.77
C HIS A 2 -38.07 83.95 23.31
N ASN A 3 -37.68 82.95 22.51
CA ASN A 3 -36.97 81.71 22.85
C ASN A 3 -37.87 80.67 23.53
N THR A 4 -38.44 79.76 22.73
CA THR A 4 -39.14 78.54 23.14
C THR A 4 -38.38 77.33 22.59
N GLY A 5 -38.17 76.33 23.43
CA GLY A 5 -37.94 74.95 22.97
C GLY A 5 -36.61 74.31 23.37
N THR A 6 -36.50 73.85 24.62
CA THR A 6 -35.44 72.89 25.01
C THR A 6 -35.91 71.80 26.00
N GLY A 7 -37.22 71.66 26.26
CA GLY A 7 -37.74 70.74 27.27
C GLY A 7 -37.85 69.26 26.85
N ASP A 8 -38.30 68.98 25.62
CA ASP A 8 -38.75 67.62 25.27
C ASP A 8 -37.68 66.70 24.65
N MET A 9 -36.56 67.22 24.15
CA MET A 9 -35.55 66.37 23.48
C MET A 9 -34.71 65.48 24.43
N ASN A 10 -34.67 65.79 25.73
CA ASN A 10 -33.81 65.07 26.67
C ASN A 10 -34.44 63.77 27.20
N ALA A 11 -35.77 63.66 27.22
CA ALA A 11 -36.48 62.47 27.70
C ALA A 11 -36.55 61.35 26.64
N GLU A 12 -36.63 61.68 25.35
CA GLU A 12 -36.60 60.68 24.27
C GLU A 12 -35.20 60.09 24.04
N LYS A 13 -34.14 60.89 24.18
CA LYS A 13 -32.75 60.41 24.05
C LYS A 13 -32.37 59.36 25.09
N THR A 14 -32.81 59.55 26.34
CA THR A 14 -32.51 58.62 27.44
C THR A 14 -33.26 57.30 27.32
N ARG A 15 -34.51 57.30 26.83
CA ARG A 15 -35.23 56.05 26.50
C ARG A 15 -34.58 55.29 25.34
N ALA A 16 -34.24 55.96 24.24
CA ALA A 16 -33.60 55.32 23.09
C ALA A 16 -32.23 54.70 23.41
N GLN A 17 -31.47 55.30 24.32
CA GLN A 17 -30.17 54.78 24.79
C GLN A 17 -30.32 53.53 25.67
N HIS A 18 -31.39 53.41 26.46
CA HIS A 18 -31.63 52.21 27.26
C HIS A 18 -32.14 51.02 26.41
N TYR A 19 -32.93 51.26 25.37
CA TYR A 19 -33.37 50.20 24.45
C TYR A 19 -32.24 49.69 23.54
N THR A 20 -31.32 50.56 23.10
CA THR A 20 -30.15 50.15 22.30
C THR A 20 -29.08 49.44 23.14
N ALA A 21 -28.86 49.84 24.39
CA ALA A 21 -27.97 49.13 25.30
C ALA A 21 -28.50 47.74 25.69
N ALA A 22 -29.82 47.59 25.88
CA ALA A 22 -30.45 46.30 26.16
C ALA A 22 -30.45 45.37 24.93
N MET A 23 -30.62 45.88 23.71
CA MET A 23 -30.50 45.09 22.48
C MET A 23 -29.06 44.65 22.20
N PHE A 24 -28.05 45.49 22.48
CA PHE A 24 -26.65 45.09 22.34
C PHE A 24 -26.21 44.08 23.42
N ALA A 25 -26.70 44.20 24.65
CA ALA A 25 -26.46 43.19 25.69
C ALA A 25 -27.13 41.85 25.37
N ALA A 26 -28.34 41.85 24.79
CA ALA A 26 -29.03 40.63 24.35
C ALA A 26 -28.39 40.00 23.09
N LEU A 27 -27.86 40.79 22.15
CA LEU A 27 -27.11 40.26 21.00
C LEU A 27 -25.71 39.76 21.38
N LEU A 28 -25.03 40.36 22.37
CA LEU A 28 -23.74 39.85 22.87
C LEU A 28 -23.90 38.60 23.77
N LEU A 29 -25.03 38.40 24.45
CA LEU A 29 -25.34 37.13 25.14
C LEU A 29 -25.82 36.02 24.18
N CYS A 30 -26.19 36.34 22.94
CA CYS A 30 -26.50 35.37 21.90
C CYS A 30 -25.28 34.87 21.11
N PHE A 31 -24.06 35.36 21.38
CA PHE A 31 -22.83 34.61 21.14
C PHE A 31 -22.67 33.51 22.22
N VAL A 32 -23.76 32.77 22.45
CA VAL A 32 -23.76 31.50 23.14
C VAL A 32 -22.65 30.69 22.52
N GLN A 33 -21.72 30.32 23.37
CA GLN A 33 -20.63 29.37 23.12
C GLN A 33 -21.04 28.42 22.00
N ILE A 34 -20.40 28.57 20.84
CA ILE A 34 -20.26 27.45 19.92
C ILE A 34 -19.36 26.47 20.67
N ASN A 35 -19.93 25.75 21.63
CA ASN A 35 -19.34 24.53 22.12
C ASN A 35 -19.29 23.67 20.87
N THR A 36 -18.10 23.58 20.27
CA THR A 36 -17.80 22.50 19.35
C THR A 36 -18.29 21.24 20.05
N LEU A 37 -19.32 20.59 19.47
CA LEU A 37 -19.84 19.31 19.95
C LEU A 37 -18.68 18.33 19.88
N GLN A 38 -17.91 18.31 20.96
CA GLN A 38 -16.71 17.55 21.09
C GLN A 38 -17.15 16.10 21.33
N ALA A 39 -16.68 15.17 20.52
CA ALA A 39 -17.03 13.76 20.71
C ALA A 39 -16.52 13.32 22.09
N GLY A 40 -17.43 12.85 22.95
CA GLY A 40 -17.03 12.28 24.22
C GLY A 40 -16.24 10.98 24.03
N PRO A 41 -15.62 10.45 25.10
CA PRO A 41 -14.83 9.22 25.01
C PRO A 41 -15.58 8.03 24.42
N ARG A 42 -16.91 7.96 24.62
CA ARG A 42 -17.76 6.89 24.08
C ARG A 42 -17.94 7.03 22.57
N GLU A 43 -18.21 8.24 22.09
CA GLU A 43 -18.37 8.53 20.66
C GLU A 43 -17.05 8.31 19.90
N GLN A 44 -15.94 8.73 20.49
CA GLN A 44 -14.59 8.50 19.96
C GLN A 44 -14.27 7.00 19.91
N ALA A 45 -14.51 6.25 21.00
CA ALA A 45 -14.34 4.79 21.04
C ALA A 45 -15.17 4.07 19.96
N ARG A 46 -16.44 4.45 19.80
CA ARG A 46 -17.29 3.90 18.74
C ARG A 46 -16.71 4.19 17.35
N ARG A 47 -16.24 5.42 17.10
CA ARG A 47 -15.65 5.79 15.82
C ARG A 47 -14.35 5.04 15.53
N ILE A 48 -13.51 4.82 16.54
CA ILE A 48 -12.29 4.00 16.41
C ILE A 48 -12.67 2.59 15.95
N HIS A 49 -13.64 1.97 16.62
CA HIS A 49 -14.07 0.62 16.27
C HIS A 49 -14.68 0.56 14.86
N ASP A 50 -15.58 1.48 14.52
CA ASP A 50 -16.22 1.54 13.21
C ASP A 50 -15.18 1.67 12.08
N ARG A 51 -14.16 2.52 12.25
CA ARG A 51 -13.10 2.74 11.25
C ARG A 51 -12.13 1.57 11.09
N LEU A 52 -11.82 0.86 12.19
CA LEU A 52 -10.88 -0.25 12.16
C LEU A 52 -11.59 -1.57 11.82
N ALA A 53 -12.62 -1.95 12.56
CA ALA A 53 -13.33 -3.22 12.35
C ALA A 53 -14.35 -3.17 11.20
N GLY A 54 -14.73 -1.99 10.69
CA GLY A 54 -15.72 -1.83 9.63
C GLY A 54 -17.17 -2.13 10.08
N VAL A 55 -17.39 -2.37 11.38
CA VAL A 55 -18.71 -2.66 11.97
C VAL A 55 -18.84 -2.00 13.35
N PRO A 56 -20.07 -1.77 13.84
CA PRO A 56 -20.30 -1.30 15.21
C PRO A 56 -19.78 -2.27 16.28
N PRO A 57 -19.24 -1.76 17.41
CA PRO A 57 -18.85 -2.59 18.55
C PRO A 57 -20.07 -3.14 19.28
N SER A 58 -19.89 -4.26 20.00
CA SER A 58 -20.83 -4.68 21.04
C SER A 58 -20.78 -3.68 22.21
N ASN A 59 -21.82 -3.64 23.06
CA ASN A 59 -21.83 -2.75 24.23
C ASN A 59 -20.63 -2.99 25.14
N THR A 60 -20.28 -4.25 25.40
CA THR A 60 -19.12 -4.62 26.24
C THR A 60 -17.81 -4.10 25.66
N VAL A 61 -17.57 -4.30 24.35
CA VAL A 61 -16.37 -3.80 23.67
C VAL A 61 -16.34 -2.28 23.70
N LEU A 62 -17.48 -1.62 23.47
CA LEU A 62 -17.59 -0.17 23.50
C LEU A 62 -17.29 0.39 24.89
N ASP A 63 -17.80 -0.21 25.97
CA ASP A 63 -17.56 0.22 27.35
C ASP A 63 -16.06 0.08 27.72
N GLN A 64 -15.43 -1.02 27.31
CA GLN A 64 -13.99 -1.24 27.48
C GLN A 64 -13.18 -0.17 26.74
N MET A 65 -13.44 0.03 25.45
CA MET A 65 -12.74 1.04 24.66
C MET A 65 -12.97 2.45 25.19
N THR A 66 -14.19 2.77 25.66
CA THR A 66 -14.52 4.06 26.28
C THR A 66 -13.63 4.34 27.49
N THR A 67 -13.35 3.32 28.31
CA THR A 67 -12.47 3.44 29.48
C THR A 67 -11.05 3.83 29.07
N TYR A 68 -10.49 3.18 28.05
CA TYR A 68 -9.16 3.50 27.52
C TYR A 68 -9.11 4.91 26.91
N VAL A 69 -10.11 5.27 26.11
CA VAL A 69 -10.19 6.60 25.48
C VAL A 69 -10.29 7.70 26.53
N ALA A 70 -11.07 7.51 27.60
CA ALA A 70 -11.26 8.51 28.66
C ALA A 70 -9.96 8.87 29.40
N VAL A 71 -8.96 7.99 29.40
CA VAL A 71 -7.64 8.21 30.01
C VAL A 71 -6.52 8.45 28.98
N GLY A 72 -6.88 8.70 27.72
CA GLY A 72 -5.93 9.01 26.64
C GLY A 72 -5.17 7.80 26.08
N GLN A 73 -5.57 6.57 26.42
CA GLN A 73 -4.94 5.32 25.94
C GLN A 73 -5.55 4.87 24.60
N ILE A 74 -5.44 5.71 23.57
CA ILE A 74 -6.09 5.48 22.26
C ILE A 74 -5.58 4.21 21.57
N THR A 75 -4.28 3.92 21.67
CA THR A 75 -3.66 2.72 21.10
C THR A 75 -4.28 1.43 21.66
N GLU A 76 -4.59 1.39 22.96
CA GLU A 76 -5.23 0.21 23.58
C GLU A 76 -6.66 0.01 23.08
N ALA A 77 -7.43 1.11 22.93
CA ALA A 77 -8.75 1.03 22.32
C ALA A 77 -8.67 0.54 20.87
N ALA A 78 -7.70 1.02 20.08
CA ALA A 78 -7.48 0.57 18.72
C ALA A 78 -7.09 -0.92 18.66
N ASN A 79 -6.23 -1.39 19.57
CA ASN A 79 -5.85 -2.80 19.68
C ASN A 79 -7.07 -3.68 19.94
N ILE A 80 -7.99 -3.27 20.83
CA ILE A 80 -9.26 -3.97 21.06
C ILE A 80 -10.08 -4.04 19.77
N ALA A 81 -10.25 -2.93 19.05
CA ALA A 81 -10.99 -2.93 17.79
C ALA A 81 -10.39 -3.88 16.74
N MET A 82 -9.06 -3.96 16.67
CA MET A 82 -8.34 -4.84 15.75
C MET A 82 -8.36 -6.33 16.18
N THR A 83 -8.90 -6.69 17.34
CA THR A 83 -9.18 -8.09 17.68
C THR A 83 -10.43 -8.63 16.97
N ASN A 84 -11.28 -7.75 16.43
CA ASN A 84 -12.48 -8.15 15.73
C ASN A 84 -12.13 -8.82 14.39
N ARG A 85 -12.69 -10.00 14.11
CA ARG A 85 -12.52 -10.72 12.84
C ARG A 85 -12.73 -9.86 11.60
N ASN A 86 -13.62 -8.87 11.66
CA ASN A 86 -13.93 -8.01 10.53
C ASN A 86 -12.79 -7.05 10.18
N PHE A 87 -11.89 -6.74 11.12
CA PHE A 87 -10.64 -6.05 10.78
C PHE A 87 -9.86 -6.84 9.72
N TYR A 88 -9.83 -8.18 9.82
CA TYR A 88 -9.10 -9.03 8.89
C TYR A 88 -9.92 -9.37 7.65
N ASN A 89 -11.14 -9.86 7.85
CA ASN A 89 -12.01 -10.35 6.79
C ASN A 89 -12.56 -9.25 5.87
N LEU A 90 -12.72 -8.02 6.37
CA LEU A 90 -13.29 -6.91 5.62
C LEU A 90 -12.27 -5.80 5.43
N THR A 91 -11.78 -5.22 6.51
CA THR A 91 -10.91 -4.02 6.43
C THR A 91 -9.59 -4.33 5.73
N LEU A 92 -8.84 -5.33 6.20
CA LEU A 92 -7.56 -5.70 5.60
C LEU A 92 -7.76 -6.31 4.20
N LYS A 93 -8.76 -7.17 4.00
CA LYS A 93 -9.09 -7.72 2.67
C LYS A 93 -9.28 -6.58 1.66
N ASN A 94 -10.21 -5.66 1.92
CA ASN A 94 -10.47 -4.53 1.01
C ASN A 94 -9.29 -3.57 0.89
N PHE A 95 -8.50 -3.39 1.95
CA PHE A 95 -7.30 -2.59 1.95
C PHE A 95 -6.23 -3.13 0.98
N ILE A 96 -6.09 -4.46 0.89
CA ILE A 96 -5.00 -5.14 0.17
C ILE A 96 -5.41 -5.56 -1.24
N THR A 97 -6.66 -6.00 -1.44
CA THR A 97 -7.14 -6.55 -2.72
C THR A 97 -6.82 -5.69 -3.94
N PRO A 98 -6.91 -4.34 -3.90
CA PRO A 98 -6.48 -3.47 -5.01
C PRO A 98 -5.04 -3.65 -5.49
N TRP A 99 -4.16 -4.24 -4.68
CA TRP A 99 -2.75 -4.41 -5.03
C TRP A 99 -2.49 -5.70 -5.82
N THR A 100 -3.54 -6.52 -5.99
CA THR A 100 -3.45 -7.90 -6.48
C THR A 100 -4.02 -8.06 -7.90
N ASN A 101 -4.54 -6.97 -8.49
CA ASN A 101 -5.14 -6.96 -9.82
C ASN A 101 -4.85 -5.64 -10.53
N GLU A 102 -4.88 -5.65 -11.88
CA GLU A 102 -4.57 -4.47 -12.70
C GLU A 102 -5.62 -3.36 -12.59
N ASP A 103 -6.88 -3.73 -12.37
CA ASP A 103 -8.01 -2.80 -12.22
C ASP A 103 -7.96 -2.00 -10.89
N GLN A 104 -7.08 -2.42 -9.97
CA GLN A 104 -6.99 -1.90 -8.60
C GLN A 104 -8.35 -1.91 -7.86
N THR A 105 -9.18 -2.91 -8.17
CA THR A 105 -10.51 -3.06 -7.58
C THR A 105 -10.45 -3.78 -6.24
N VAL A 106 -11.38 -3.44 -5.34
CA VAL A 106 -11.62 -4.15 -4.08
C VAL A 106 -12.45 -5.43 -4.26
N PHE A 107 -13.06 -5.61 -5.44
CA PHE A 107 -14.04 -6.67 -5.70
C PHE A 107 -13.41 -8.00 -6.15
N ALA A 108 -12.09 -8.10 -6.25
CA ALA A 108 -11.44 -9.38 -6.52
C ALA A 108 -11.53 -10.33 -5.30
N ALA A 109 -11.50 -11.64 -5.59
CA ALA A 109 -11.54 -12.67 -4.56
C ALA A 109 -10.29 -12.63 -3.67
N LEU A 110 -10.42 -13.15 -2.44
CA LEU A 110 -9.30 -13.53 -1.60
C LEU A 110 -8.36 -14.43 -2.40
N ASN A 111 -7.07 -14.17 -2.27
CA ASN A 111 -6.02 -14.89 -2.98
C ASN A 111 -4.74 -14.95 -2.14
N ASP A 112 -3.72 -15.64 -2.62
CA ASP A 112 -2.49 -15.88 -1.88
C ASP A 112 -1.69 -14.60 -1.58
N TYR A 113 -1.72 -13.58 -2.44
CA TYR A 113 -1.19 -12.25 -2.13
C TYR A 113 -1.96 -11.64 -0.94
N THR A 114 -3.27 -11.47 -1.07
CA THR A 114 -4.09 -10.83 -0.03
C THR A 114 -3.96 -11.56 1.31
N ALA A 115 -4.10 -12.88 1.31
CA ALA A 115 -3.98 -13.72 2.50
C ALA A 115 -2.58 -13.61 3.15
N THR A 116 -1.51 -13.56 2.35
CA THR A 116 -0.14 -13.43 2.87
C THR A 116 0.07 -12.11 3.58
N VAL A 117 -0.42 -11.01 3.03
CA VAL A 117 -0.32 -9.70 3.67
C VAL A 117 -1.17 -9.63 4.93
N ILE A 118 -2.40 -10.18 4.91
CA ILE A 118 -3.24 -10.32 6.11
C ILE A 118 -2.49 -11.06 7.21
N GLY A 119 -1.88 -12.21 6.88
CA GLY A 119 -1.10 -13.02 7.82
C GLY A 119 0.11 -12.28 8.40
N ILE A 120 0.88 -11.56 7.57
CA ILE A 120 2.03 -10.75 8.03
C ILE A 120 1.58 -9.65 9.01
N ILE A 121 0.44 -9.00 8.76
CA ILE A 121 -0.11 -7.99 9.66
C ILE A 121 -0.62 -8.63 10.95
N ARG A 122 -1.34 -9.76 10.87
CA ARG A 122 -1.87 -10.49 12.02
C ARG A 122 -0.77 -10.95 12.97
N ASP A 123 0.27 -11.56 12.40
CA ASP A 123 1.40 -12.11 13.14
C ASP A 123 2.42 -11.02 13.56
N GLU A 124 2.08 -9.74 13.32
CA GLU A 124 2.91 -8.57 13.64
C GLU A 124 4.36 -8.79 13.19
N ARG A 125 4.54 -9.22 11.95
CA ARG A 125 5.87 -9.41 11.36
C ARG A 125 6.43 -8.08 10.86
N ASP A 126 7.73 -8.07 10.57
CA ASP A 126 8.32 -6.95 9.85
C ASP A 126 7.67 -6.84 8.47
N PHE A 127 6.94 -5.76 8.22
CA PHE A 127 6.16 -5.61 7.00
C PHE A 127 7.02 -5.49 5.73
N ARG A 128 8.33 -5.22 5.84
CA ARG A 128 9.24 -5.24 4.70
C ARG A 128 9.38 -6.63 4.08
N GLU A 129 9.11 -7.68 4.86
CA GLU A 129 9.16 -9.07 4.40
C GLU A 129 8.19 -9.33 3.23
N ILE A 130 7.15 -8.52 3.05
CA ILE A 130 6.19 -8.68 1.95
C ILE A 130 6.87 -8.64 0.57
N LEU A 131 8.07 -8.07 0.42
CA LEU A 131 8.76 -8.01 -0.88
C LEU A 131 9.92 -8.99 -1.03
N SER A 132 10.30 -9.74 0.01
CA SER A 132 11.56 -10.51 -0.03
C SER A 132 11.54 -11.85 0.69
N ALA A 133 10.62 -12.07 1.63
CA ALA A 133 10.62 -13.29 2.42
C ALA A 133 10.17 -14.51 1.59
N ASP A 134 10.67 -15.68 1.97
CA ASP A 134 10.06 -16.95 1.58
C ASP A 134 8.88 -17.24 2.51
N ILE A 135 7.73 -16.63 2.20
CA ILE A 135 6.57 -16.65 3.07
C ILE A 135 5.28 -16.73 2.27
N LEU A 136 4.32 -17.47 2.81
CA LEU A 136 2.96 -17.59 2.29
C LEU A 136 2.01 -17.84 3.47
N TYR A 137 0.75 -17.45 3.32
CA TYR A 137 -0.31 -17.91 4.22
C TYR A 137 -1.39 -18.66 3.44
N ILE A 138 -1.79 -19.81 3.96
CA ILE A 138 -2.73 -20.75 3.34
C ILE A 138 -3.82 -21.15 4.34
N GLY A 139 -4.93 -21.70 3.85
CA GLY A 139 -5.94 -22.30 4.73
C GLY A 139 -5.41 -23.56 5.40
N ALA A 140 -5.71 -23.75 6.70
CA ALA A 140 -5.29 -24.94 7.43
C ALA A 140 -5.90 -26.22 6.85
N SER A 141 -5.10 -27.30 6.84
CA SER A 141 -5.45 -28.56 6.16
C SER A 141 -6.64 -29.31 6.79
N ASN A 142 -6.93 -29.04 8.06
CA ASN A 142 -8.04 -29.66 8.81
C ASN A 142 -9.40 -29.01 8.56
N LEU A 143 -9.48 -27.97 7.71
CA LEU A 143 -10.71 -27.21 7.45
C LEU A 143 -11.57 -27.81 6.32
N GLY A 144 -11.12 -28.90 5.68
CA GLY A 144 -11.83 -29.49 4.54
C GLY A 144 -11.84 -28.61 3.28
N LEU A 145 -10.88 -27.70 3.16
CA LEU A 145 -10.70 -26.83 1.99
C LEU A 145 -9.99 -27.58 0.85
N PRO A 146 -10.15 -27.11 -0.41
CA PRO A 146 -9.21 -27.47 -1.46
C PRO A 146 -7.76 -27.21 -1.01
N ALA A 147 -6.83 -28.06 -1.43
CA ALA A 147 -5.40 -27.83 -1.17
C ALA A 147 -4.91 -26.57 -1.89
N TYR A 148 -3.86 -25.94 -1.35
CA TYR A 148 -3.17 -24.86 -2.06
C TYR A 148 -2.73 -25.36 -3.44
N SER A 149 -2.91 -24.51 -4.46
CA SER A 149 -2.55 -24.82 -5.84
C SER A 149 -1.77 -23.67 -6.45
N VAL A 150 -0.70 -24.02 -7.16
CA VAL A 150 0.07 -23.07 -7.97
C VAL A 150 -0.67 -22.63 -9.23
N SER A 151 -1.76 -23.31 -9.60
CA SER A 151 -2.45 -23.12 -10.87
C SER A 151 -3.91 -22.72 -10.74
N ASN A 152 -4.45 -22.49 -9.54
CA ASN A 152 -5.81 -21.94 -9.37
C ASN A 152 -5.94 -21.21 -8.02
N ASN A 153 -7.11 -20.64 -7.75
CA ASN A 153 -7.39 -19.86 -6.53
C ASN A 153 -8.42 -20.54 -5.59
N ASN A 154 -8.75 -21.81 -5.84
CA ASN A 154 -9.91 -22.47 -5.26
C ASN A 154 -9.89 -22.52 -3.72
N GLN A 155 -8.71 -22.69 -3.11
CA GLN A 155 -8.59 -22.71 -1.66
C GLN A 155 -9.05 -21.37 -1.05
N TYR A 156 -8.55 -20.25 -1.57
CA TYR A 156 -8.84 -18.93 -1.03
C TYR A 156 -10.28 -18.48 -1.30
N GLU A 157 -10.82 -18.81 -2.47
CA GLU A 157 -12.25 -18.61 -2.75
C GLU A 157 -13.13 -19.42 -1.80
N ALA A 158 -12.78 -20.68 -1.52
CA ALA A 158 -13.51 -21.48 -0.55
C ALA A 158 -13.45 -20.88 0.87
N MET A 159 -12.29 -20.35 1.29
CA MET A 159 -12.14 -19.64 2.58
C MET A 159 -13.05 -18.41 2.66
N GLU A 160 -13.11 -17.61 1.59
CA GLU A 160 -13.96 -16.41 1.52
C GLU A 160 -15.45 -16.77 1.50
N ILE A 161 -15.86 -17.74 0.68
CA ILE A 161 -17.25 -18.23 0.59
C ILE A 161 -17.74 -18.77 1.93
N GLN A 162 -16.90 -19.53 2.63
CA GLN A 162 -17.24 -20.08 3.96
C GLN A 162 -17.17 -19.03 5.08
N GLY A 163 -16.68 -17.83 4.80
CA GLY A 163 -16.58 -16.75 5.78
C GLY A 163 -15.65 -17.08 6.96
N LEU A 164 -14.58 -17.85 6.70
CA LEU A 164 -13.64 -18.30 7.72
C LEU A 164 -12.92 -17.12 8.38
N ASP A 165 -12.65 -17.23 9.67
CA ASP A 165 -12.05 -16.15 10.45
C ASP A 165 -10.55 -16.02 10.16
N LEU A 166 -10.15 -15.01 9.39
CA LEU A 166 -8.74 -14.80 9.02
C LEU A 166 -7.89 -14.26 10.19
N SER A 167 -8.54 -13.82 11.28
CA SER A 167 -7.84 -13.45 12.52
C SER A 167 -7.34 -14.67 13.30
N ASP A 168 -7.88 -15.86 13.03
CA ASP A 168 -7.53 -17.07 13.75
C ASP A 168 -6.25 -17.72 13.16
N PRO A 169 -5.16 -17.86 13.95
CA PRO A 169 -3.95 -18.55 13.51
C PRO A 169 -4.16 -20.05 13.22
N ALA A 170 -5.24 -20.66 13.71
CA ALA A 170 -5.63 -22.02 13.37
C ALA A 170 -6.37 -22.11 12.01
N VAL A 171 -6.85 -20.99 11.47
CA VAL A 171 -7.52 -20.93 10.16
C VAL A 171 -6.53 -20.57 9.05
N LEU A 172 -5.83 -19.45 9.21
CA LEU A 172 -4.88 -18.93 8.22
C LEU A 172 -3.46 -19.21 8.72
N VAL A 173 -2.82 -20.23 8.18
CA VAL A 173 -1.54 -20.74 8.69
C VAL A 173 -0.38 -20.29 7.82
N ARG A 174 0.74 -19.94 8.47
CA ARG A 174 1.98 -19.57 7.78
C ARG A 174 2.67 -20.80 7.21
N THR A 175 3.15 -20.70 5.99
CA THR A 175 4.08 -21.65 5.34
C THR A 175 5.14 -20.87 4.55
N THR A 176 5.98 -21.56 3.79
CA THR A 176 6.92 -20.96 2.84
C THR A 176 6.46 -21.22 1.41
N GLN A 177 6.77 -20.31 0.48
CA GLN A 177 6.47 -20.54 -0.93
C GLN A 177 7.29 -21.72 -1.45
N SER A 178 8.57 -21.80 -1.09
CA SER A 178 9.45 -22.89 -1.54
C SER A 178 8.95 -24.29 -1.17
N ALA A 179 8.19 -24.42 -0.09
CA ALA A 179 7.62 -25.71 0.34
C ALA A 179 6.40 -26.15 -0.49
N VAL A 180 5.70 -25.22 -1.15
CA VAL A 180 4.39 -25.50 -1.79
C VAL A 180 4.30 -25.11 -3.25
N THR A 181 5.22 -24.28 -3.77
CA THR A 181 5.19 -23.81 -5.17
C THR A 181 6.17 -24.54 -6.09
N GLY A 182 7.18 -25.20 -5.53
CA GLY A 182 8.31 -25.76 -6.28
C GLY A 182 9.38 -24.73 -6.69
N LEU A 183 9.18 -23.44 -6.35
CA LEU A 183 10.23 -22.43 -6.52
C LEU A 183 11.39 -22.70 -5.55
N PRO A 184 12.66 -22.57 -6.00
CA PRO A 184 13.78 -22.56 -5.06
C PRO A 184 13.61 -21.44 -4.04
N ALA A 185 14.03 -21.66 -2.79
CA ALA A 185 13.93 -20.63 -1.74
C ALA A 185 14.63 -19.32 -2.12
N ALA A 186 15.68 -19.34 -2.93
CA ALA A 186 16.34 -18.13 -3.43
C ALA A 186 15.49 -17.32 -4.43
N ALA A 187 14.56 -17.99 -5.13
CA ALA A 187 13.69 -17.42 -6.15
C ALA A 187 12.35 -16.90 -5.60
N THR A 188 12.07 -17.04 -4.31
CA THR A 188 10.84 -16.46 -3.72
C THR A 188 11.06 -14.98 -3.40
N ALA A 189 10.02 -14.15 -3.41
CA ALA A 189 10.14 -12.72 -3.08
C ALA A 189 8.84 -12.17 -2.49
N GLY A 190 8.42 -12.72 -1.35
CA GLY A 190 7.18 -12.33 -0.67
C GLY A 190 5.99 -12.37 -1.63
N VAL A 191 5.23 -11.28 -1.69
CA VAL A 191 4.05 -11.17 -2.53
C VAL A 191 4.36 -11.12 -4.03
N ILE A 192 5.57 -10.71 -4.44
CA ILE A 192 5.95 -10.60 -5.86
C ILE A 192 5.81 -11.95 -6.57
N THR A 193 6.19 -13.04 -5.89
CA THR A 193 6.22 -14.40 -6.45
C THR A 193 4.99 -15.23 -6.08
N THR A 194 3.96 -14.61 -5.51
CA THR A 194 2.66 -15.26 -5.32
C THR A 194 2.00 -15.51 -6.67
N ARG A 195 1.12 -16.51 -6.74
CA ARG A 195 0.38 -16.82 -7.96
C ARG A 195 -0.50 -15.65 -8.37
N ALA A 196 -1.19 -14.99 -7.42
CA ALA A 196 -2.05 -13.84 -7.73
C ALA A 196 -1.27 -12.69 -8.37
N ALA A 197 -0.11 -12.34 -7.81
CA ALA A 197 0.76 -11.33 -8.42
C ALA A 197 1.23 -11.78 -9.81
N ALA A 198 1.68 -13.03 -9.95
CA ALA A 198 2.18 -13.52 -11.23
C ALA A 198 1.11 -13.53 -12.32
N ARG A 199 -0.09 -14.02 -12.01
CA ARG A 199 -1.26 -13.97 -12.89
C ARG A 199 -1.61 -12.54 -13.31
N ALA A 200 -1.48 -11.58 -12.40
CA ALA A 200 -1.85 -10.19 -12.68
C ALA A 200 -0.77 -9.42 -13.44
N PHE A 201 0.52 -9.62 -13.13
CA PHE A 201 1.57 -8.69 -13.57
C PHE A 201 2.83 -9.33 -14.17
N PHE A 202 2.97 -10.66 -14.08
CA PHE A 202 3.96 -11.41 -14.87
C PHE A 202 3.37 -11.97 -16.17
N ILE A 203 2.04 -11.85 -16.35
CA ILE A 203 1.34 -12.25 -17.56
C ILE A 203 1.88 -11.46 -18.76
N ASP A 204 2.39 -12.21 -19.73
CA ASP A 204 2.97 -11.71 -20.99
C ASP A 204 4.12 -10.68 -20.81
N GLY A 205 4.64 -10.21 -21.95
CA GLY A 205 5.66 -9.17 -21.99
C GLY A 205 6.95 -9.51 -21.25
N THR A 206 7.73 -8.49 -20.91
CA THR A 206 9.09 -8.65 -20.37
C THR A 206 9.21 -8.17 -18.91
N ASN A 207 8.19 -8.49 -18.11
CA ASN A 207 8.10 -8.26 -16.65
C ASN A 207 8.13 -6.80 -16.17
N ARG A 208 7.94 -5.82 -17.09
CA ARG A 208 7.83 -4.39 -16.73
C ARG A 208 6.54 -4.07 -15.96
N ALA A 209 5.45 -4.79 -16.23
CA ALA A 209 4.19 -4.62 -15.52
C ALA A 209 4.35 -4.97 -14.02
N MET A 210 4.94 -6.12 -13.69
CA MET A 210 5.24 -6.51 -12.31
C MET A 210 6.01 -5.43 -11.56
N PHE A 211 7.07 -4.89 -12.16
CA PHE A 211 7.83 -3.81 -11.53
C PHE A 211 7.01 -2.54 -11.34
N ARG A 212 6.29 -2.08 -12.37
CA ARG A 212 5.42 -0.91 -12.29
C ARG A 212 4.39 -1.05 -11.17
N PHE A 213 3.67 -2.16 -11.12
CA PHE A 213 2.66 -2.39 -10.07
C PHE A 213 3.29 -2.57 -8.69
N THR A 214 4.52 -3.08 -8.59
CA THR A 214 5.26 -3.08 -7.31
C THR A 214 5.53 -1.66 -6.83
N LEU A 215 5.95 -0.74 -7.72
CA LEU A 215 6.13 0.68 -7.38
C LEU A 215 4.82 1.36 -7.00
N LEU A 216 3.77 1.17 -7.80
CA LEU A 216 2.44 1.72 -7.53
C LEU A 216 1.92 1.24 -6.17
N ASN A 217 1.98 -0.06 -5.93
CA ASN A 217 1.35 -0.66 -4.76
C ASN A 217 2.21 -0.50 -3.50
N GLN A 218 3.54 -0.47 -3.60
CA GLN A 218 4.41 -0.51 -2.42
C GLN A 218 5.21 0.76 -2.17
N LEU A 219 5.39 1.61 -3.19
CA LEU A 219 6.06 2.91 -3.08
C LEU A 219 5.12 4.08 -3.41
N CYS A 220 3.86 3.81 -3.78
CA CYS A 220 2.82 4.81 -4.06
C CYS A 220 3.24 5.81 -5.13
N VAL A 221 3.91 5.31 -6.18
CA VAL A 221 4.44 6.11 -7.27
C VAL A 221 4.37 5.34 -8.58
N ASP A 222 3.99 6.02 -9.67
CA ASP A 222 4.03 5.46 -11.02
C ASP A 222 5.34 5.86 -11.73
N LEU A 223 5.72 5.11 -12.76
CA LEU A 223 6.89 5.36 -13.60
C LEU A 223 6.89 6.79 -14.20
N GLN A 224 5.71 7.37 -14.43
CA GLN A 224 5.60 8.72 -14.97
C GLN A 224 6.11 9.79 -14.01
N GLU A 225 5.99 9.56 -12.70
CA GLU A 225 6.38 10.50 -11.63
C GLU A 225 7.86 10.40 -11.27
N ILE A 226 8.53 9.32 -11.69
CA ILE A 226 9.95 9.04 -11.39
C ILE A 226 10.82 9.02 -12.65
N LYS A 227 10.34 9.62 -13.73
CA LYS A 227 11.11 9.81 -14.96
C LYS A 227 12.42 10.52 -14.67
N ASP A 228 13.51 9.95 -15.17
CA ASP A 228 14.84 10.50 -15.01
C ASP A 228 15.67 10.32 -16.29
N ASN A 229 15.76 11.38 -17.08
CA ASN A 229 16.57 11.42 -18.29
C ASN A 229 18.02 11.87 -18.03
N THR A 230 18.43 12.02 -16.75
CA THR A 230 19.80 12.42 -16.37
C THR A 230 20.72 11.23 -16.11
N ARG A 231 20.18 10.01 -16.09
CA ARG A 231 20.90 8.76 -15.81
C ARG A 231 21.34 8.06 -17.10
N ALA A 232 22.28 7.11 -16.99
CA ALA A 232 22.83 6.37 -18.12
C ALA A 232 21.79 5.45 -18.78
N THR A 233 21.70 5.48 -20.12
CA THR A 233 20.73 4.66 -20.90
C THR A 233 21.26 3.29 -21.29
N ASP A 234 22.38 2.86 -20.69
CA ASP A 234 23.17 1.69 -21.06
C ASP A 234 22.45 0.35 -20.86
N ARG A 235 21.46 0.32 -19.95
CA ARG A 235 20.67 -0.87 -19.61
C ARG A 235 19.30 -0.89 -20.28
N ILE A 236 18.96 0.11 -21.10
CA ILE A 236 17.69 0.10 -21.84
C ILE A 236 17.76 -0.98 -22.92
N ARG A 237 16.81 -1.90 -22.88
CA ARG A 237 16.82 -3.13 -23.68
C ARG A 237 16.63 -2.89 -25.18
N GLN A 238 16.96 -3.92 -25.97
CA GLN A 238 16.80 -3.96 -27.43
C GLN A 238 15.35 -3.84 -27.88
N ASP A 239 14.39 -4.21 -27.03
CA ASP A 239 12.94 -4.22 -27.32
C ASP A 239 12.27 -2.84 -27.28
N VAL A 240 13.05 -1.77 -27.14
CA VAL A 240 12.55 -0.38 -27.07
C VAL A 240 13.10 0.43 -28.24
N SER A 241 12.21 0.97 -29.08
CA SER A 241 12.62 1.80 -30.22
C SER A 241 13.35 3.06 -29.76
N ARG A 242 14.44 3.41 -30.45
CA ARG A 242 15.18 4.68 -30.26
C ARG A 242 14.67 5.81 -31.14
N SER A 243 13.70 5.53 -32.01
CA SER A 243 13.00 6.49 -32.86
C SER A 243 11.52 6.13 -32.94
N PRO A 244 10.79 6.13 -31.81
CA PRO A 244 9.36 5.79 -31.81
C PRO A 244 8.60 6.75 -32.72
N GLY A 245 7.81 6.20 -33.66
CA GLY A 245 7.13 6.99 -34.69
C GLY A 245 8.08 7.71 -35.67
N GLY A 246 9.35 7.31 -35.75
CA GLY A 246 10.38 7.94 -36.58
C GLY A 246 11.07 9.15 -35.94
N ASP A 247 10.75 9.52 -34.70
CA ASP A 247 11.32 10.69 -34.01
C ASP A 247 12.14 10.29 -32.78
N SER A 248 13.47 10.39 -32.89
CA SER A 248 14.40 10.06 -31.80
C SER A 248 14.32 11.03 -30.61
N ARG A 249 13.77 12.24 -30.80
CA ARG A 249 13.58 13.20 -29.70
C ARG A 249 12.55 12.69 -28.70
N ILE A 250 11.59 11.88 -29.14
CA ILE A 250 10.62 11.25 -28.24
C ILE A 250 11.33 10.27 -27.31
N TYR A 251 12.24 9.46 -27.85
CA TYR A 251 13.03 8.54 -27.02
C TYR A 251 13.85 9.31 -25.96
N ILE A 252 14.65 10.29 -26.40
CA ILE A 252 15.58 11.03 -25.53
C ILE A 252 14.85 11.83 -24.45
N ASN A 253 13.69 12.42 -24.76
CA ASN A 253 13.00 13.32 -23.83
C ASN A 253 11.86 12.68 -23.02
N ARG A 254 11.40 11.48 -23.40
CA ARG A 254 10.22 10.85 -22.76
C ARG A 254 10.46 9.40 -22.39
N CYS A 255 10.83 8.56 -23.35
CA CYS A 255 10.92 7.11 -23.11
C CYS A 255 12.11 6.76 -22.21
N SER A 256 13.29 7.32 -22.49
CA SER A 256 14.51 7.12 -21.70
C SER A 256 14.26 7.41 -20.21
N GLY A 257 13.49 8.45 -19.90
CA GLY A 257 13.19 8.83 -18.52
C GLY A 257 12.58 7.70 -17.68
N CYS A 258 11.64 6.92 -18.24
CA CYS A 258 11.08 5.77 -17.51
C CYS A 258 12.06 4.58 -17.55
N HIS A 259 12.58 4.28 -18.74
CA HIS A 259 13.35 3.07 -18.99
C HIS A 259 14.70 3.05 -18.28
N THR A 260 15.35 4.20 -18.11
CA THR A 260 16.67 4.25 -17.49
C THR A 260 16.68 3.76 -16.05
N GLY A 261 15.62 4.03 -15.27
CA GLY A 261 15.50 3.48 -13.92
C GLY A 261 14.83 2.10 -13.89
N MET A 262 13.81 1.90 -14.73
CA MET A 262 13.03 0.66 -14.76
C MET A 262 13.81 -0.53 -15.30
N ASP A 263 14.45 -0.41 -16.47
CA ASP A 263 15.04 -1.56 -17.15
C ASP A 263 16.16 -2.24 -16.33
N PRO A 264 17.12 -1.50 -15.70
CA PRO A 264 18.08 -2.10 -14.77
C PRO A 264 17.44 -2.85 -13.60
N MET A 265 16.31 -2.39 -13.09
CA MET A 265 15.62 -3.01 -11.95
C MET A 265 14.83 -4.25 -12.39
N THR A 266 14.09 -4.16 -13.50
CA THR A 266 13.29 -5.27 -14.06
C THR A 266 14.12 -6.47 -14.49
N GLN A 267 15.45 -6.31 -14.64
CA GLN A 267 16.38 -7.41 -14.84
C GLN A 267 16.31 -8.42 -13.68
N ALA A 268 15.95 -8.00 -12.46
CA ALA A 268 15.72 -8.91 -11.33
C ALA A 268 14.69 -10.02 -11.60
N TYR A 269 13.86 -9.85 -12.64
CA TYR A 269 12.83 -10.79 -13.05
C TYR A 269 13.21 -11.63 -14.29
N ALA A 270 14.46 -11.56 -14.76
CA ALA A 270 14.88 -12.18 -16.02
C ALA A 270 14.66 -13.69 -16.09
N TYR A 271 14.61 -14.37 -14.95
CA TYR A 271 14.42 -15.83 -14.87
C TYR A 271 12.96 -16.23 -14.58
N TYR A 272 12.04 -15.27 -14.44
CA TYR A 272 10.64 -15.52 -14.04
C TYR A 272 9.69 -15.40 -15.24
N ASP A 273 8.76 -16.35 -15.34
CA ASP A 273 7.66 -16.28 -16.29
C ASP A 273 6.34 -16.82 -15.74
N PHE A 274 5.22 -16.40 -16.30
CA PHE A 274 3.91 -16.94 -15.97
C PHE A 274 3.44 -17.87 -17.08
N GLU A 275 3.51 -19.18 -16.82
CA GLU A 275 3.09 -20.20 -17.78
C GLU A 275 1.61 -20.51 -17.61
N TYR A 276 0.87 -20.40 -18.70
CA TYR A 276 -0.54 -20.76 -18.79
C TYR A 276 -0.85 -21.31 -20.19
N ASN A 277 -1.99 -21.99 -20.32
CA ASN A 277 -2.52 -22.45 -21.60
C ASN A 277 -3.45 -21.38 -22.18
N ASP A 278 -4.64 -21.74 -22.66
CA ASP A 278 -5.61 -20.75 -23.15
C ASP A 278 -6.26 -19.92 -22.04
N ASN A 279 -6.15 -20.35 -20.77
CA ASN A 279 -6.75 -19.65 -19.63
C ASN A 279 -5.69 -19.25 -18.59
N PRO A 280 -5.42 -17.95 -18.38
CA PRO A 280 -4.48 -17.50 -17.35
C PRO A 280 -4.93 -17.87 -15.92
N ASP A 281 -6.21 -18.16 -15.70
CA ASP A 281 -6.70 -18.65 -14.41
C ASP A 281 -6.24 -20.07 -14.08
N ASN A 282 -5.63 -20.78 -15.04
CA ASN A 282 -4.95 -22.06 -14.83
C ASN A 282 -3.42 -21.93 -14.76
N GLY A 283 -2.90 -20.69 -14.84
CA GLY A 283 -1.47 -20.42 -14.93
C GLY A 283 -0.73 -20.48 -13.61
N ARG A 284 0.59 -20.66 -13.71
CA ARG A 284 1.53 -20.74 -12.58
C ARG A 284 2.76 -19.86 -12.82
N MET A 285 3.38 -19.41 -11.73
CA MET A 285 4.71 -18.83 -11.76
C MET A 285 5.75 -19.93 -12.02
N VAL A 286 6.68 -19.68 -12.94
CA VAL A 286 7.86 -20.51 -13.18
C VAL A 286 9.15 -19.72 -13.04
N TYR A 287 10.23 -20.44 -12.78
CA TYR A 287 11.57 -19.87 -12.62
C TYR A 287 12.62 -20.79 -13.26
N ASN A 288 13.44 -20.24 -14.16
CA ASN A 288 14.48 -21.00 -14.84
C ASN A 288 15.64 -21.31 -13.91
N THR A 289 15.80 -22.59 -13.57
CA THR A 289 16.96 -23.13 -12.83
C THR A 289 18.06 -23.67 -13.73
N SER A 290 17.76 -23.82 -15.02
CA SER A 290 18.68 -24.27 -16.07
C SER A 290 18.57 -23.37 -17.30
N ASN A 291 19.49 -23.52 -18.25
CA ASN A 291 19.49 -22.69 -19.45
C ASN A 291 18.24 -22.96 -20.29
N ASP A 292 17.55 -21.88 -20.63
CA ASP A 292 16.53 -21.82 -21.67
C ASP A 292 17.20 -22.16 -23.02
N PRO A 293 16.68 -23.16 -23.77
CA PRO A 293 17.26 -23.56 -25.05
C PRO A 293 17.26 -22.45 -26.11
N GLU A 294 16.31 -21.51 -26.06
CA GLU A 294 16.19 -20.41 -27.01
C GLU A 294 17.20 -19.31 -26.73
N THR A 295 17.48 -19.02 -25.46
CA THR A 295 18.41 -17.95 -25.08
C THR A 295 19.84 -18.44 -24.83
N GLY A 296 20.04 -19.74 -24.61
CA GLY A 296 21.33 -20.30 -24.20
C GLY A 296 21.78 -19.88 -22.80
N SER A 297 20.90 -19.25 -22.03
CA SER A 297 21.12 -18.74 -20.68
C SER A 297 19.90 -19.05 -19.82
N ARG A 298 19.91 -18.74 -18.52
CA ARG A 298 18.71 -18.90 -17.68
C ARG A 298 17.64 -17.84 -17.96
N VAL A 299 17.94 -16.80 -18.73
CA VAL A 299 16.98 -15.75 -19.09
C VAL A 299 15.82 -16.32 -19.89
N GLN A 300 14.60 -15.96 -19.51
CA GLN A 300 13.37 -16.36 -20.19
C GLN A 300 13.36 -15.82 -21.62
N ALA A 301 13.00 -16.66 -22.59
CA ALA A 301 12.94 -16.32 -24.03
C ALA A 301 12.27 -14.96 -24.33
N LYS A 302 11.22 -14.60 -23.60
CA LYS A 302 10.49 -13.33 -23.76
C LYS A 302 11.38 -12.08 -23.69
N TYR A 303 12.49 -12.13 -22.96
CA TYR A 303 13.44 -11.00 -22.88
C TYR A 303 14.19 -10.74 -24.20
N LEU A 304 14.24 -11.72 -25.12
CA LEU A 304 14.99 -11.65 -26.37
C LEU A 304 14.12 -11.64 -27.65
N GLN A 305 12.79 -11.75 -27.53
CA GLN A 305 11.86 -11.86 -28.69
C GLN A 305 11.87 -10.64 -29.64
N ASN A 306 12.22 -9.44 -29.15
CA ASN A 306 12.20 -8.20 -29.93
C ASN A 306 13.61 -7.62 -30.16
N ALA A 307 14.62 -8.46 -30.25
CA ALA A 307 16.03 -8.06 -30.40
C ALA A 307 16.30 -7.17 -31.64
N THR A 308 15.46 -7.24 -32.67
CA THR A 308 15.63 -6.46 -33.91
C THR A 308 15.10 -5.04 -33.84
N VAL A 309 14.35 -4.66 -32.79
CA VAL A 309 13.79 -3.31 -32.64
C VAL A 309 14.90 -2.26 -32.50
N PHE A 310 15.90 -2.55 -31.67
CA PHE A 310 17.15 -1.81 -31.60
C PHE A 310 18.31 -2.77 -31.28
N PRO A 311 18.99 -3.33 -32.30
CA PRO A 311 20.01 -4.37 -32.11
C PRO A 311 21.18 -3.99 -31.20
N TYR A 312 21.45 -2.69 -31.08
CA TYR A 312 22.51 -2.17 -30.20
C TYR A 312 22.03 -1.86 -28.76
N GLY A 313 20.78 -2.21 -28.43
CA GLY A 313 20.25 -2.09 -27.08
C GLY A 313 20.84 -3.13 -26.14
N PHE A 314 20.54 -2.99 -24.85
CA PHE A 314 21.03 -3.91 -23.83
C PHE A 314 20.43 -5.32 -24.03
N ILE A 315 21.30 -6.33 -24.10
CA ILE A 315 20.94 -7.75 -24.04
C ILE A 315 20.96 -8.15 -22.56
N THR A 316 19.85 -8.66 -22.04
CA THR A 316 19.79 -9.14 -20.65
C THR A 316 20.50 -10.49 -20.51
N PRO A 317 21.63 -10.58 -19.78
CA PRO A 317 22.40 -11.83 -19.69
C PRO A 317 22.04 -12.68 -18.46
N ASP A 318 21.46 -12.08 -17.42
CA ASP A 318 21.21 -12.67 -16.11
C ASP A 318 20.15 -11.86 -15.33
N GLU A 319 19.96 -12.18 -14.04
CA GLU A 319 19.04 -11.47 -13.13
C GLU A 319 19.69 -10.37 -12.27
N HIS A 320 20.88 -9.87 -12.65
CA HIS A 320 21.57 -8.79 -11.93
C HIS A 320 20.88 -7.44 -12.11
N TRP A 321 20.45 -6.80 -11.03
CA TRP A 321 19.80 -5.49 -11.06
C TRP A 321 20.67 -4.41 -10.41
N ASN A 322 20.43 -3.15 -10.81
CA ASN A 322 21.10 -1.97 -10.24
C ASN A 322 20.10 -0.81 -10.12
N ASN A 323 20.07 -0.14 -8.97
CA ASN A 323 19.16 0.97 -8.69
C ASN A 323 19.77 2.32 -9.03
N TYR A 324 19.58 2.76 -10.28
CA TYR A 324 20.07 4.07 -10.75
C TYR A 324 19.37 5.25 -10.05
N TRP A 325 18.22 5.04 -9.40
CA TRP A 325 17.52 6.08 -8.65
C TRP A 325 18.13 6.42 -7.30
N ARG A 326 19.19 5.73 -6.88
CA ARG A 326 20.00 6.14 -5.73
C ARG A 326 20.66 7.50 -5.91
N GLU A 327 20.84 7.92 -7.15
CA GLU A 327 21.36 9.23 -7.51
C GLU A 327 20.34 10.05 -8.28
N GLY A 328 20.63 11.34 -8.45
CA GLY A 328 19.80 12.25 -9.22
C GLY A 328 18.49 12.61 -8.50
N PRO A 329 17.46 13.08 -9.24
CA PRO A 329 16.21 13.56 -8.68
C PRO A 329 15.46 12.54 -7.83
N ASN A 330 15.65 11.24 -8.11
CA ASN A 330 14.95 10.16 -7.39
C ASN A 330 15.70 9.67 -6.13
N SER A 331 16.86 10.24 -5.80
CA SER A 331 17.56 9.94 -4.54
C SER A 331 16.73 10.29 -3.29
N VAL A 332 15.82 11.26 -3.42
CA VAL A 332 14.89 11.73 -2.38
C VAL A 332 13.90 10.66 -1.90
N ARG A 333 13.86 9.49 -2.54
CA ARG A 333 13.05 8.35 -2.10
C ARG A 333 13.62 7.64 -0.86
N GLY A 334 14.79 8.10 -0.38
CA GLY A 334 15.39 7.66 0.88
C GLY A 334 15.85 6.22 0.81
N TRP A 335 16.63 5.88 -0.24
CA TRP A 335 17.24 4.56 -0.39
C TRP A 335 18.24 4.31 0.75
N ASP A 336 18.16 3.13 1.36
CA ASP A 336 18.98 2.82 2.53
C ASP A 336 20.46 2.66 2.14
N SER A 337 21.31 3.46 2.78
CA SER A 337 22.74 3.51 2.52
C SER A 337 23.50 2.27 3.02
N SER A 338 22.89 1.44 3.85
CA SER A 338 23.44 0.15 4.28
C SER A 338 23.29 -0.95 3.22
N LEU A 339 22.40 -0.76 2.24
CA LEU A 339 22.23 -1.67 1.11
C LEU A 339 23.10 -1.26 -0.08
N PRO A 340 23.58 -2.24 -0.88
CA PRO A 340 24.52 -2.00 -1.98
C PRO A 340 23.90 -1.27 -3.19
N GLY A 341 22.57 -1.13 -3.25
CA GLY A 341 21.89 -0.56 -4.42
C GLY A 341 21.94 -1.41 -5.68
N SER A 342 22.34 -2.67 -5.56
CA SER A 342 22.40 -3.64 -6.63
C SER A 342 22.27 -5.05 -6.05
N GLY A 343 21.97 -6.04 -6.88
CA GLY A 343 21.78 -7.40 -6.40
C GLY A 343 21.43 -8.37 -7.51
N ASN A 344 20.92 -9.54 -7.12
CA ASN A 344 20.46 -10.57 -8.04
C ASN A 344 19.07 -11.04 -7.65
N GLY A 345 18.16 -11.08 -8.63
CA GLY A 345 16.82 -11.64 -8.48
C GLY A 345 15.84 -10.78 -7.69
N ALA A 346 14.56 -11.14 -7.81
CA ALA A 346 13.42 -10.46 -7.19
C ALA A 346 13.58 -10.26 -5.67
N LYS A 347 14.15 -11.25 -4.96
CA LYS A 347 14.31 -11.21 -3.50
C LYS A 347 15.13 -10.02 -3.03
N SER A 348 16.33 -9.85 -3.58
CA SER A 348 17.24 -8.77 -3.18
C SER A 348 16.75 -7.41 -3.66
N MET A 349 16.10 -7.35 -4.84
CA MET A 349 15.45 -6.14 -5.31
C MET A 349 14.30 -5.73 -4.39
N GLY A 350 13.52 -6.70 -3.91
CA GLY A 350 12.46 -6.45 -2.94
C GLY A 350 12.98 -5.89 -1.61
N GLN A 351 14.15 -6.33 -1.15
CA GLN A 351 14.82 -5.76 0.03
C GLN A 351 15.19 -4.29 -0.19
N GLU A 352 15.78 -3.97 -1.35
CA GLU A 352 16.09 -2.60 -1.75
C GLU A 352 14.86 -1.69 -1.72
N LEU A 353 13.75 -2.15 -2.32
CA LEU A 353 12.52 -1.38 -2.40
C LEU A 353 11.88 -1.18 -1.02
N ALA A 354 11.77 -2.25 -0.23
CA ALA A 354 11.09 -2.23 1.07
C ALA A 354 11.85 -1.43 2.14
N GLN A 355 13.16 -1.23 1.94
CA GLN A 355 14.01 -0.49 2.87
C GLN A 355 13.95 1.03 2.66
N SER A 356 13.31 1.50 1.58
CA SER A 356 13.27 2.93 1.26
C SER A 356 12.27 3.73 2.12
N ASP A 357 12.52 5.04 2.28
CA ASP A 357 11.56 5.97 2.89
C ASP A 357 10.24 6.03 2.09
N ALA A 358 10.33 5.87 0.77
CA ALA A 358 9.16 5.77 -0.11
C ALA A 358 8.26 4.59 0.24
N PHE A 359 8.83 3.43 0.60
CA PHE A 359 8.04 2.29 1.07
C PHE A 359 7.30 2.63 2.36
N ALA A 360 8.02 3.10 3.40
CA ALA A 360 7.42 3.43 4.68
C ALA A 360 6.29 4.47 4.55
N SER A 361 6.55 5.55 3.81
CA SER A 361 5.56 6.62 3.59
C SER A 361 4.37 6.14 2.76
N CYS A 362 4.56 5.23 1.80
CA CYS A 362 3.46 4.65 1.05
C CYS A 362 2.52 3.84 1.94
N GLN A 363 3.06 2.95 2.76
CA GLN A 363 2.24 2.12 3.65
C GLN A 363 1.43 2.99 4.63
N VAL A 364 2.07 4.01 5.20
CA VAL A 364 1.42 4.99 6.06
C VAL A 364 0.28 5.73 5.35
N LYS A 365 0.51 6.25 4.14
CA LYS A 365 -0.52 6.94 3.37
C LYS A 365 -1.72 6.03 3.11
N LYS A 366 -1.47 4.78 2.74
CA LYS A 366 -2.53 3.80 2.45
C LYS A 366 -3.33 3.49 3.71
N VAL A 367 -2.69 3.20 4.84
CA VAL A 367 -3.37 2.95 6.12
C VAL A 367 -4.17 4.17 6.54
N PHE A 368 -3.59 5.36 6.44
CA PHE A 368 -4.26 6.60 6.82
C PHE A 368 -5.50 6.85 5.96
N ARG A 369 -5.43 6.68 4.64
CA ARG A 369 -6.59 6.80 3.75
C ARG A 369 -7.68 5.78 4.11
N ALA A 370 -7.30 4.53 4.37
CA ALA A 370 -8.23 3.47 4.72
C ALA A 370 -8.96 3.75 6.04
N VAL A 371 -8.24 4.20 7.07
CA VAL A 371 -8.80 4.45 8.40
C VAL A 371 -9.50 5.81 8.45
N CYS A 372 -8.87 6.87 7.95
CA CYS A 372 -9.33 8.24 8.11
C CYS A 372 -10.20 8.77 6.98
N LEU A 373 -10.25 8.09 5.82
CA LEU A 373 -11.05 8.46 4.65
C LEU A 373 -10.68 9.86 4.10
N ARG A 374 -9.42 10.24 4.24
CA ARG A 374 -8.82 11.48 3.72
C ARG A 374 -7.32 11.30 3.51
N GLU A 375 -6.69 12.24 2.81
CA GLU A 375 -5.23 12.31 2.72
C GLU A 375 -4.60 12.75 4.05
N PRO A 376 -3.43 12.19 4.42
CA PRO A 376 -2.61 12.73 5.49
C PRO A 376 -1.84 13.97 5.02
N ASP A 377 -1.59 14.90 5.94
CA ASP A 377 -0.63 15.99 5.72
C ASP A 377 0.83 15.53 5.90
N GLY A 378 1.78 16.42 5.62
CA GLY A 378 3.22 16.12 5.71
C GLY A 378 3.69 15.75 7.13
N ASN A 379 3.10 16.35 8.17
CA ASN A 379 3.44 16.06 9.56
C ASN A 379 2.91 14.69 9.98
N GLN A 380 1.68 14.35 9.55
CA GLN A 380 1.08 13.03 9.75
C GLN A 380 1.91 11.95 9.06
N ILE A 381 2.33 12.15 7.81
CA ILE A 381 3.20 11.20 7.09
C ILE A 381 4.52 11.02 7.84
N SER A 382 5.19 12.10 8.23
CA SER A 382 6.49 12.05 8.90
C SER A 382 6.43 11.33 10.25
N ARG A 383 5.45 11.70 11.10
CA ARG A 383 5.24 11.07 12.41
C ARG A 383 4.91 9.59 12.28
N LEU A 384 3.91 9.25 11.48
CA LEU A 384 3.47 7.86 11.32
C LEU A 384 4.54 6.98 10.65
N SER A 385 5.32 7.52 9.71
CA SER A 385 6.44 6.78 9.11
C SER A 385 7.56 6.54 10.11
N SER A 386 7.85 7.51 10.98
CA SER A 386 8.83 7.36 12.06
C SER A 386 8.40 6.29 13.06
N ASN A 387 7.13 6.30 13.47
CA ASN A 387 6.55 5.28 14.35
C ASN A 387 6.54 3.89 13.69
N PHE A 388 6.19 3.82 12.40
CA PHE A 388 6.22 2.58 11.66
C PHE A 388 7.62 1.96 11.68
N LYS A 389 8.66 2.75 11.40
CA LYS A 389 10.05 2.30 11.47
C LYS A 389 10.48 1.90 12.88
N SER A 390 10.17 2.72 13.89
CA SER A 390 10.59 2.46 15.28
C SER A 390 9.90 1.23 15.89
N SER A 391 8.69 0.90 15.45
CA SER A 391 8.00 -0.34 15.83
C SER A 391 8.66 -1.61 15.27
N GLY A 392 9.63 -1.48 14.37
CA GLY A 392 10.14 -2.61 13.59
C GLY A 392 9.21 -2.97 12.43
N TYR A 393 8.63 -1.94 11.79
CA TYR A 393 7.74 -2.04 10.64
C TYR A 393 6.49 -2.88 10.91
N LYS A 394 5.84 -2.69 12.07
CA LYS A 394 4.55 -3.34 12.37
C LYS A 394 3.42 -2.50 11.81
N LEU A 395 2.76 -2.99 10.75
CA LEU A 395 1.71 -2.20 10.10
C LEU A 395 0.50 -2.00 11.02
N LYS A 396 0.24 -2.94 11.94
CA LYS A 396 -0.83 -2.84 12.94
C LYS A 396 -0.67 -1.61 13.85
N THR A 397 0.56 -1.25 14.20
CA THR A 397 0.86 0.00 14.92
C THR A 397 0.45 1.22 14.11
N VAL A 398 0.62 1.22 12.79
CA VAL A 398 0.20 2.34 11.93
C VAL A 398 -1.32 2.48 11.90
N PHE A 399 -2.08 1.38 11.91
CA PHE A 399 -3.53 1.42 12.03
C PHE A 399 -3.97 2.03 13.37
N ALA A 400 -3.32 1.63 14.47
CA ALA A 400 -3.58 2.16 15.80
C ALA A 400 -3.21 3.65 15.94
N ASP A 401 -2.10 4.07 15.35
CA ASP A 401 -1.64 5.46 15.44
C ASP A 401 -2.46 6.40 14.54
N ALA A 402 -2.85 5.94 13.35
CA ALA A 402 -3.60 6.76 12.39
C ALA A 402 -5.02 7.08 12.88
N VAL A 403 -5.68 6.15 13.59
CA VAL A 403 -7.06 6.36 14.05
C VAL A 403 -7.18 7.53 15.03
N ALA A 404 -6.11 7.83 15.78
CA ALA A 404 -6.07 8.97 16.70
C ALA A 404 -6.27 10.31 15.98
N ASP A 405 -5.87 10.43 14.71
CA ASP A 405 -6.05 11.63 13.88
C ASP A 405 -7.48 11.80 13.33
N CYS A 406 -8.37 10.82 13.53
CA CYS A 406 -9.70 10.81 12.92
C CYS A 406 -10.82 10.17 13.77
N MET A 407 -10.57 9.92 15.05
CA MET A 407 -11.57 9.48 16.04
C MET A 407 -12.63 10.54 16.39
N GLY A 408 -12.43 11.78 15.93
CA GLY A 408 -13.31 12.92 16.20
C GLY A 408 -12.78 13.73 17.38
N ASN A 409 -12.70 15.05 17.19
CA ASN A 409 -12.28 15.93 18.27
C ASN A 409 -13.36 16.04 19.31
#